data_AF-A0A6G3RR52-F1
#
_entry.id   AF-A0A6G3RR52-F1
#
_cell.length_a   1.000
_cell.length_b   1.000
_cell.length_c   1.000
_cell.angle_alpha   90.00
_cell.angle_beta   90.00
_cell.angle_gamma   90.00
#
_symmetry.space_group_name_H-M   'P 1'
#
loop_
_entity.id
_entity.type
_entity.pdbx_description
1 polymer ?
#
loop_
_entity_poly.entity_id
_entity_poly.type
_entity_poly.pdbx_seq_one_letter_code
_entity_poly.pdbx_strand_id
1 'polypeptide(L)'
;MALALFARRPEPVEAPAPEPWPETGETWKPEGVTIAQRYYNQAHAVVLVYTTDDGRSGTYYSIACLGCHFATRENGERTYNTRYGLADAAKVANEHATTCRALSRDIPARPDDDTVRERLYSWVRGARHRDKEVQLYLSYLDLIRLTVQRNNAWIETELQRLAADEPDVLRTERSEYSDAVFYYAQQLPEN
;
A
#
# COMPACT_ATOMS: atom_id res chain seq x y z
N MET A 1 34.35 57.59 -43.67
CA MET A 1 33.63 56.34 -43.95
C MET A 1 33.89 55.39 -42.80
N ALA A 2 32.86 54.91 -42.10
CA ALA A 2 32.99 53.88 -41.07
C ALA A 2 31.86 52.85 -41.29
N LEU A 3 32.25 51.59 -41.44
CA LEU A 3 31.40 50.43 -41.71
C LEU A 3 30.67 50.00 -40.42
N ALA A 4 29.41 49.60 -40.58
CA ALA A 4 28.50 49.19 -39.51
C ALA A 4 28.83 47.81 -38.91
N LEU A 5 28.53 47.61 -37.62
CA LEU A 5 28.31 46.29 -37.03
C LEU A 5 27.02 46.34 -36.20
N PHE A 6 25.92 45.89 -36.82
CA PHE A 6 24.68 45.60 -36.11
C PHE A 6 24.89 44.33 -35.28
N ALA A 7 25.04 44.48 -33.96
CA ALA A 7 24.98 43.35 -33.04
C ALA A 7 23.52 42.86 -32.97
N ARG A 8 23.22 41.71 -33.58
CA ARG A 8 21.95 41.01 -33.31
C ARG A 8 22.02 40.48 -31.87
N ARG A 9 21.11 40.96 -31.03
CA ARG A 9 20.86 40.38 -29.70
C ARG A 9 20.29 38.97 -29.93
N PRO A 10 20.86 37.90 -29.34
CA PRO A 10 20.21 36.59 -29.35
C PRO A 10 18.82 36.72 -28.72
N GLU A 11 17.80 36.17 -29.38
CA GLU A 11 16.48 36.05 -28.77
C GLU A 11 16.59 35.23 -27.47
N PRO A 12 15.85 35.57 -26.42
CA PRO A 12 15.81 34.76 -25.21
C PRO A 12 15.30 33.37 -25.59
N VAL A 13 16.17 32.37 -25.56
CA VAL A 13 15.73 30.98 -25.63
C VAL A 13 14.97 30.75 -24.34
N GLU A 14 13.66 30.57 -24.46
CA GLU A 14 12.78 30.20 -23.36
C GLU A 14 13.36 28.94 -22.73
N ALA A 15 13.71 29.01 -21.44
CA ALA A 15 14.29 27.87 -20.75
C ALA A 15 13.29 26.71 -20.84
N PRO A 16 13.74 25.48 -21.18
CA PRO A 16 12.85 24.33 -21.17
C PRO A 16 12.16 24.25 -19.81
N ALA A 17 10.85 24.03 -19.80
CA ALA A 17 10.08 23.87 -18.58
C ALA A 17 10.82 22.90 -17.65
N PRO A 18 10.99 23.21 -16.35
CA PRO A 18 11.67 22.30 -15.44
C PRO A 18 10.96 20.95 -15.51
N GLU A 19 11.71 19.89 -15.84
CA GLU A 19 11.19 18.53 -15.75
C GLU A 19 10.60 18.37 -14.33
N PRO A 20 9.36 17.86 -14.20
CA PRO A 20 8.79 17.61 -12.90
C PRO A 20 9.74 16.68 -12.17
N TRP A 21 10.31 17.15 -11.06
CA TRP A 21 11.09 16.31 -10.17
C TRP A 21 10.27 15.05 -9.88
N PRO A 22 10.86 13.84 -9.96
CA PRO A 22 10.12 12.64 -9.64
C PRO A 22 9.54 12.80 -8.24
N GLU A 23 8.23 12.58 -8.08
CA GLU A 23 7.61 12.65 -6.77
C GLU A 23 8.34 11.65 -5.86
N THR A 24 9.04 12.12 -4.83
CA THR A 24 9.83 11.28 -3.90
C THR A 24 8.99 10.73 -2.75
N GLY A 25 7.67 10.74 -2.90
CA GLY A 25 6.68 10.26 -1.93
C GLY A 25 6.20 11.31 -0.92
N GLU A 26 6.69 12.54 -1.00
CA GLU A 26 6.33 13.63 -0.08
C GLU A 26 4.83 13.97 -0.13
N THR A 27 4.28 14.13 -1.32
CA THR A 27 2.87 14.47 -1.56
C THR A 27 1.99 13.25 -1.85
N TRP A 28 2.59 12.06 -1.99
CA TRP A 28 1.87 10.87 -2.42
C TRP A 28 0.84 10.42 -1.39
N LYS A 29 -0.37 10.21 -1.90
CA LYS A 29 -1.54 9.76 -1.16
C LYS A 29 -2.15 8.59 -1.93
N PRO A 30 -1.70 7.35 -1.66
CA PRO A 30 -2.25 6.19 -2.34
C PRO A 30 -3.70 6.01 -1.92
N GLU A 31 -4.54 5.60 -2.87
CA GLU A 31 -5.94 5.30 -2.59
C GLU A 31 -6.05 4.17 -1.56
N GLY A 32 -6.99 4.30 -0.62
CA GLY A 32 -7.26 3.25 0.38
C GLY A 32 -6.27 3.18 1.54
N VAL A 33 -5.32 4.11 1.63
CA VAL A 33 -4.51 4.29 2.84
C VAL A 33 -4.48 5.75 3.28
N THR A 34 -4.31 5.95 4.58
CA THR A 34 -4.00 7.26 5.15
C THR A 34 -2.54 7.27 5.60
N ILE A 35 -1.72 8.12 4.99
CA ILE A 35 -0.34 8.33 5.44
C ILE A 35 -0.35 9.22 6.68
N ALA A 36 0.03 8.67 7.81
CA ALA A 36 0.07 9.38 9.09
C ALA A 36 1.39 10.13 9.29
N GLN A 37 2.52 9.50 8.97
CA GLN A 37 3.85 10.08 9.12
C GLN A 37 4.80 9.62 8.00
N ARG A 38 5.83 10.43 7.77
CA ARG A 38 6.90 10.16 6.80
C ARG A 38 8.24 10.38 7.48
N TYR A 39 9.17 9.46 7.25
CA TYR A 39 10.55 9.55 7.67
C TYR A 39 11.44 9.41 6.43
N TYR A 40 12.62 10.01 6.46
CA TYR A 40 13.54 9.99 5.33
C TYR A 40 14.88 9.46 5.78
N ASN A 41 15.48 8.57 4.99
CA ASN A 41 16.86 8.18 5.20
C ASN A 41 17.83 9.21 4.60
N GLN A 42 19.13 8.99 4.78
CA GLN A 42 20.17 9.90 4.28
C GLN A 42 20.24 10.01 2.75
N ALA A 43 19.62 9.07 2.01
CA ALA A 43 19.52 9.07 0.55
C ALA A 43 18.11 9.48 0.06
N HIS A 44 17.31 10.14 0.92
CA HIS A 44 15.95 10.60 0.64
C HIS A 44 14.94 9.51 0.27
N ALA A 45 15.20 8.24 0.54
CA ALA A 45 14.17 7.21 0.50
C ALA A 45 13.17 7.44 1.64
N VAL A 46 11.88 7.38 1.31
CA VAL A 46 10.81 7.61 2.27
C VAL A 46 10.40 6.30 2.96
N VAL A 47 10.21 6.39 4.27
CA VAL A 47 9.62 5.37 5.13
C VAL A 47 8.28 5.91 5.61
N LEU A 48 7.20 5.25 5.23
CA LEU A 48 5.84 5.66 5.48
C LEU A 48 5.30 4.94 6.72
N VAL A 49 4.62 5.68 7.58
CA VAL A 49 3.69 5.14 8.57
C VAL A 49 2.30 5.41 8.05
N TYR A 50 1.52 4.36 7.83
CA TYR A 50 0.20 4.46 7.22
C TYR A 50 -0.82 3.54 7.90
N THR A 51 -2.09 3.85 7.72
CA THR A 51 -3.21 3.03 8.20
C THR A 51 -4.21 2.77 7.09
N THR A 52 -4.88 1.63 7.18
CA THR A 52 -5.94 1.13 6.30
C THR A 52 -7.28 1.10 7.02
N ASP A 53 -7.27 1.39 8.33
CA ASP A 53 -8.44 1.38 9.21
C ASP A 53 -9.17 2.72 9.15
N ASP A 54 -10.51 2.66 9.21
CA ASP A 54 -11.42 3.81 9.29
C ASP A 54 -12.12 3.92 10.66
N GLY A 55 -11.65 3.18 11.68
CA GLY A 55 -11.77 3.61 13.08
C GLY A 55 -12.90 3.01 13.93
N ARG A 56 -13.37 1.77 13.71
CA ARG A 56 -14.31 1.12 14.65
C ARG A 56 -13.67 0.35 15.81
N SER A 57 -12.44 -0.14 15.68
CA SER A 57 -11.83 -1.09 16.65
C SER A 57 -10.48 -0.62 17.20
N GLY A 58 -10.16 0.66 16.99
CA GLY A 58 -8.80 1.21 17.12
C GLY A 58 -8.15 1.38 15.76
N THR A 59 -7.21 2.32 15.66
CA THR A 59 -6.43 2.56 14.45
C THR A 59 -5.05 1.93 14.60
N TYR A 60 -4.75 0.95 13.76
CA TYR A 60 -3.43 0.35 13.71
C TYR A 60 -2.62 0.87 12.53
N TYR A 61 -1.30 0.81 12.67
CA TYR A 61 -0.38 1.39 11.72
C TYR A 61 0.56 0.33 11.16
N SER A 62 0.78 0.43 9.86
CA SER A 62 1.79 -0.30 9.11
C SER A 62 2.92 0.64 8.72
N ILE A 63 4.09 0.06 8.52
CA ILE A 63 5.30 0.76 8.11
C ILE A 63 5.77 0.13 6.81
N ALA A 64 6.15 0.95 5.84
CA ALA A 64 6.80 0.47 4.63
C ALA A 64 7.84 1.49 4.13
N CYS A 65 8.97 0.99 3.66
CA CYS A 65 9.99 1.79 3.01
C CYS A 65 9.80 1.72 1.49
N LEU A 66 9.69 2.86 0.81
CA LEU A 66 9.59 2.87 -0.65
C LEU A 66 10.94 2.61 -1.35
N GLY A 67 12.06 2.79 -0.64
CA GLY A 67 13.39 2.52 -1.18
C GLY A 67 13.80 1.05 -1.16
N CYS A 68 13.19 0.21 -0.32
CA CYS A 68 13.56 -1.19 -0.16
C CYS A 68 12.35 -2.10 0.10
N HIS A 69 12.58 -3.37 0.44
CA HIS A 69 11.51 -4.33 0.70
C HIS A 69 11.05 -4.37 2.17
N PHE A 70 11.49 -3.41 2.99
CA PHE A 70 11.09 -3.37 4.40
C PHE A 70 9.62 -2.97 4.52
N ALA A 71 8.81 -3.84 5.12
CA ALA A 71 7.45 -3.56 5.54
C ALA A 71 7.12 -4.37 6.80
N THR A 72 6.39 -3.77 7.74
CA THR A 72 5.91 -4.44 8.96
C THR A 72 4.65 -3.77 9.50
N ARG A 73 3.87 -4.50 10.29
CA ARG A 73 2.61 -4.06 10.89
C ARG A 73 2.41 -4.55 12.33
N GLU A 74 3.33 -5.38 12.81
CA GLU A 74 3.23 -6.08 14.09
C GLU A 74 4.59 -6.08 14.80
N ASN A 75 4.54 -5.88 16.11
CA ASN A 75 5.61 -6.13 17.05
C ASN A 75 5.57 -7.60 17.49
N GLY A 76 6.52 -8.40 16.98
CA GLY A 76 6.66 -9.81 17.33
C GLY A 76 7.09 -10.08 18.77
N GLU A 77 7.46 -9.06 19.56
CA GLU A 77 7.81 -9.20 20.97
C GLU A 77 6.59 -9.23 21.89
N ARG A 78 5.41 -8.78 21.42
CA ARG A 78 4.18 -8.76 22.21
C ARG A 78 3.43 -10.08 22.07
N THR A 79 2.90 -10.60 23.17
CA THR A 79 2.07 -11.82 23.17
C THR A 79 0.59 -11.53 22.89
N TYR A 80 0.15 -10.30 23.08
CA TYR A 80 -1.21 -9.84 22.81
C TYR A 80 -1.19 -8.44 22.19
N ASN A 81 -2.12 -8.16 21.28
CA ASN A 81 -2.20 -6.91 20.51
C ASN A 81 -0.84 -6.56 19.87
N THR A 82 -0.37 -7.45 19.00
CA THR A 82 0.91 -7.33 18.30
C THR A 82 0.94 -6.12 17.37
N ARG A 83 -0.21 -5.61 16.93
CA ARG A 83 -0.32 -4.49 16.00
C ARG A 83 0.28 -3.20 16.58
N TYR A 84 0.91 -2.39 15.72
CA TYR A 84 1.47 -1.12 16.15
C TYR A 84 0.41 -0.04 16.36
N GLY A 85 0.46 0.63 17.51
CA GLY A 85 -0.10 1.97 17.66
C GLY A 85 0.82 3.01 17.00
N LEU A 86 0.33 4.25 16.82
CA LEU A 86 1.06 5.30 16.09
C LEU A 86 2.47 5.54 16.65
N ALA A 87 2.61 5.65 17.98
CA ALA A 87 3.90 5.92 18.62
C ALA A 87 4.93 4.80 18.42
N ASP A 88 4.50 3.53 18.49
CA ASP A 88 5.38 2.39 18.23
C ASP A 88 5.76 2.34 16.75
N ALA A 89 4.81 2.60 15.85
CA ALA A 89 5.05 2.60 14.42
C ALA A 89 6.03 3.71 14.01
N ALA A 90 5.85 4.91 14.58
CA ALA A 90 6.74 6.06 14.43
C ALA A 90 8.17 5.73 14.83
N LYS A 91 8.35 5.08 15.98
CA LYS A 91 9.66 4.66 16.49
C LYS A 91 10.34 3.71 15.51
N VAL A 92 9.67 2.63 15.10
CA VAL A 92 10.24 1.63 14.19
C VAL A 92 10.53 2.24 12.80
N ALA A 93 9.67 3.12 12.29
CA ALA A 93 9.90 3.82 11.03
C ALA A 93 11.14 4.71 11.09
N ASN A 94 11.32 5.47 12.19
CA ASN A 94 12.49 6.29 12.40
C ASN A 94 13.78 5.46 12.54
N GLU A 95 13.73 4.36 13.30
CA GLU A 95 14.85 3.42 13.44
C GLU A 95 15.25 2.82 12.07
N HIS A 96 14.27 2.43 11.26
CA HIS A 96 14.56 1.97 9.90
C HIS A 96 15.14 3.10 9.03
N ALA A 97 14.56 4.31 9.06
CA ALA A 97 15.04 5.43 8.27
C ALA A 97 16.50 5.82 8.59
N THR A 98 16.90 5.75 9.86
CA THR A 98 18.28 6.08 10.30
C THR A 98 19.32 5.06 9.85
N THR A 99 18.93 3.81 9.64
CA THR A 99 19.85 2.71 9.28
C THR A 99 19.80 2.34 7.79
N CYS A 100 18.67 2.59 7.13
CA CYS A 100 18.46 2.23 5.73
C CYS A 100 19.33 3.06 4.78
N ARG A 101 19.99 2.38 3.84
CA ARG A 101 20.85 2.97 2.80
C ARG A 101 20.28 2.90 1.39
N ALA A 102 19.03 2.49 1.26
CA ALA A 102 18.38 2.41 -0.03
C ALA A 102 18.23 3.80 -0.66
N LEU A 103 18.41 3.88 -1.98
CA LEU A 103 18.11 5.08 -2.73
C LEU A 103 16.61 5.30 -2.82
N SER A 104 16.19 6.55 -2.99
CA SER A 104 14.82 6.85 -3.37
C SER A 104 14.46 6.12 -4.67
N ARG A 105 13.25 5.58 -4.74
CA ARG A 105 12.69 4.89 -5.90
C ARG A 105 11.45 5.62 -6.37
N ASP A 106 11.11 5.41 -7.64
CA ASP A 106 9.85 5.89 -8.18
C ASP A 106 8.68 5.33 -7.38
N ILE A 107 7.69 6.19 -7.18
CA ILE A 107 6.46 5.83 -6.49
C ILE A 107 5.72 4.78 -7.31
N PRO A 108 5.15 3.74 -6.67
CA PRO A 108 4.28 2.80 -7.37
C PRO A 108 3.10 3.52 -8.03
N ALA A 109 3.01 3.42 -9.36
CA ALA A 109 1.84 3.87 -10.09
C ALA A 109 0.57 3.17 -9.58
N ARG A 110 -0.56 3.88 -9.62
CA ARG A 110 -1.85 3.28 -9.30
C ARG A 110 -2.17 2.18 -10.33
N PRO A 111 -2.29 0.91 -9.94
CA PRO A 111 -2.66 -0.16 -10.86
C PRO A 111 -4.10 0.01 -11.36
N ASP A 112 -4.39 -0.53 -12.53
CA ASP A 112 -5.76 -0.67 -13.04
C ASP A 112 -6.57 -1.69 -12.22
N ASP A 113 -7.89 -1.63 -12.33
CA ASP A 113 -8.80 -2.48 -11.54
C ASP A 113 -8.65 -3.97 -11.85
N ASP A 114 -8.34 -4.34 -13.09
CA ASP A 114 -8.23 -5.74 -13.52
C ASP A 114 -6.98 -6.38 -12.93
N THR A 115 -5.84 -5.68 -12.98
CA THR A 115 -4.59 -6.09 -12.33
C THR A 115 -4.79 -6.29 -10.82
N VAL A 116 -5.51 -5.39 -10.14
CA VAL A 116 -5.77 -5.53 -8.70
C VAL A 116 -6.69 -6.72 -8.42
N ARG A 117 -7.74 -6.91 -9.24
CA ARG A 117 -8.67 -8.03 -9.11
C ARG A 117 -7.95 -9.37 -9.25
N GLU A 118 -7.11 -9.51 -10.27
CA GLU A 118 -6.31 -10.73 -10.48
C GLU A 118 -5.43 -11.03 -9.27
N ARG A 119 -4.70 -10.02 -8.77
CA ARG A 119 -3.85 -10.17 -7.57
C ARG A 119 -4.65 -10.57 -6.34
N LEU A 120 -5.81 -9.96 -6.13
CA LEU A 120 -6.69 -10.28 -5.01
C LEU A 120 -7.20 -11.72 -5.11
N TYR A 121 -7.62 -12.15 -6.31
CA TYR A 121 -8.13 -13.51 -6.50
C TYR A 121 -7.02 -14.55 -6.37
N SER A 122 -5.83 -14.24 -6.88
CA SER A 122 -4.64 -15.08 -6.66
C SER A 122 -4.29 -15.19 -5.17
N TRP A 123 -4.41 -14.10 -4.41
CA TRP A 123 -4.20 -14.12 -2.96
C TRP A 123 -5.23 -15.03 -2.25
N VAL A 124 -6.52 -14.93 -2.59
CA VAL A 124 -7.56 -15.81 -2.04
C VAL A 124 -7.27 -17.28 -2.35
N ARG A 125 -6.96 -17.60 -3.61
CA ARG A 125 -6.65 -18.98 -4.03
C ARG A 125 -5.41 -19.52 -3.33
N GLY A 126 -4.37 -18.68 -3.18
CA GLY A 126 -3.14 -19.04 -2.48
C GLY A 126 -3.33 -19.23 -0.96
N ALA A 127 -4.37 -18.67 -0.37
CA ALA A 127 -4.69 -18.83 1.05
C ALA A 127 -5.44 -20.12 1.38
N ARG A 128 -5.95 -20.85 0.37
CA ARG A 128 -6.70 -22.10 0.57
C ARG A 128 -5.80 -23.18 1.17
N HIS A 129 -6.37 -23.99 2.05
CA HIS A 129 -5.68 -25.11 2.70
C HIS A 129 -6.33 -26.44 2.32
N ARG A 130 -5.58 -27.55 2.44
CA ARG A 130 -6.10 -28.90 2.12
C ARG A 130 -7.03 -29.45 3.17
N ASP A 131 -6.86 -29.08 4.43
CA ASP A 131 -7.55 -29.74 5.55
C ASP A 131 -8.59 -28.86 6.25
N LYS A 132 -8.77 -27.61 5.81
CA LYS A 132 -9.70 -26.66 6.43
C LYS A 132 -10.01 -25.48 5.52
N GLU A 133 -11.16 -24.86 5.77
CA GLU A 133 -11.38 -23.48 5.33
C GLU A 133 -10.50 -22.49 6.11
N VAL A 134 -10.13 -21.39 5.46
CA VAL A 134 -9.28 -20.35 6.05
C VAL A 134 -10.04 -19.05 6.08
N GLN A 135 -10.29 -18.53 7.29
CA GLN A 135 -10.87 -17.21 7.45
C GLN A 135 -9.88 -16.14 7.01
N LEU A 136 -10.33 -15.29 6.10
CA LEU A 136 -9.57 -14.19 5.53
C LEU A 136 -9.99 -12.88 6.18
N TYR A 137 -9.01 -12.07 6.57
CA TYR A 137 -9.21 -10.75 7.14
C TYR A 137 -8.64 -9.71 6.17
N LEU A 138 -9.34 -8.59 5.98
CA LEU A 138 -8.81 -7.49 5.15
C LEU A 138 -7.48 -6.95 5.67
N SER A 139 -7.28 -7.04 6.98
CA SER A 139 -6.05 -6.63 7.65
C SER A 139 -4.84 -7.50 7.21
N TYR A 140 -5.07 -8.68 6.62
CA TYR A 140 -4.00 -9.48 6.00
C TYR A 140 -3.37 -8.78 4.80
N LEU A 141 -4.09 -7.86 4.16
CA LEU A 141 -3.61 -7.09 3.01
C LEU A 141 -2.81 -5.85 3.42
N ASP A 142 -2.75 -5.46 4.69
CA ASP A 142 -2.20 -4.17 5.13
C ASP A 142 -0.80 -3.86 4.57
N LEU A 143 0.08 -4.86 4.50
CA LEU A 143 1.46 -4.68 3.98
C LEU A 143 1.52 -4.49 2.47
N ILE A 144 0.48 -4.86 1.73
CA ILE A 144 0.42 -4.70 0.27
C ILE A 144 -0.49 -3.54 -0.16
N ARG A 145 -1.04 -2.77 0.77
CA ARG A 145 -2.02 -1.71 0.46
C ARG A 145 -1.44 -0.57 -0.37
N LEU A 146 -0.14 -0.30 -0.22
CA LEU A 146 0.56 0.68 -1.05
C LEU A 146 0.68 0.26 -2.52
N THR A 147 0.59 -1.04 -2.83
CA THR A 147 0.63 -1.55 -4.21
C THR A 147 -0.76 -1.89 -4.75
N VAL A 148 -1.72 -2.24 -3.88
CA VAL A 148 -3.13 -2.47 -4.23
C VAL A 148 -3.84 -1.14 -4.52
N GLN A 149 -3.59 -0.11 -3.71
CA GLN A 149 -4.19 1.22 -3.82
C GLN A 149 -5.71 1.21 -4.01
N ARG A 150 -6.43 0.45 -3.17
CA ARG A 150 -7.91 0.41 -3.13
C ARG A 150 -8.39 0.43 -1.68
N ASN A 151 -9.50 1.11 -1.46
CA ASN A 151 -10.14 1.18 -0.14
C ASN A 151 -10.80 -0.16 0.25
N ASN A 152 -11.22 -0.29 1.51
CA ASN A 152 -11.83 -1.52 2.03
C ASN A 152 -13.11 -1.88 1.28
N ALA A 153 -13.98 -0.90 1.01
CA ALA A 153 -15.25 -1.13 0.32
C ALA A 153 -15.07 -1.72 -1.10
N TRP A 154 -14.07 -1.26 -1.85
CA TRP A 154 -13.74 -1.82 -3.16
C TRP A 154 -13.27 -3.26 -3.05
N ILE A 155 -12.37 -3.55 -2.10
CA ILE A 155 -11.86 -4.92 -1.89
C ILE A 155 -12.99 -5.85 -1.45
N GLU A 156 -13.85 -5.42 -0.53
CA GLU A 156 -15.03 -6.18 -0.09
C GLU A 156 -15.98 -6.48 -1.25
N THR A 157 -16.22 -5.49 -2.12
CA THR A 157 -17.05 -5.67 -3.32
C THR A 157 -16.47 -6.75 -4.23
N GLU A 158 -15.15 -6.73 -4.47
CA GLU A 158 -14.50 -7.73 -5.32
C GLU A 158 -14.44 -9.13 -4.68
N LEU A 159 -14.29 -9.22 -3.35
CA LEU A 159 -14.39 -10.48 -2.63
C LEU A 159 -15.81 -11.05 -2.66
N GLN A 160 -16.84 -10.21 -2.52
CA GLN A 160 -18.23 -10.65 -2.65
C GLN A 160 -18.54 -11.12 -4.08
N ARG A 161 -18.00 -10.43 -5.10
CA ARG A 161 -18.10 -10.89 -6.49
C ARG A 161 -17.44 -12.25 -6.67
N LEU A 162 -16.21 -12.44 -6.19
CA LEU A 162 -15.52 -13.73 -6.26
C LEU A 162 -16.32 -14.84 -5.57
N ALA A 163 -16.92 -14.56 -4.42
CA ALA A 163 -17.73 -15.56 -3.72
C ALA A 163 -19.02 -15.93 -4.46
N ALA A 164 -19.60 -14.99 -5.22
CA ALA A 164 -20.76 -15.25 -6.06
C ALA A 164 -20.40 -16.04 -7.32
N ASP A 165 -19.27 -15.70 -7.95
CA ASP A 165 -18.83 -16.29 -9.22
C ASP A 165 -18.15 -17.65 -9.02
N GLU A 166 -17.40 -17.82 -7.93
CA GLU A 166 -16.60 -19.01 -7.59
C GLU A 166 -16.82 -19.45 -6.13
N PRO A 167 -18.02 -19.97 -5.78
CA PRO A 167 -18.35 -20.37 -4.40
C PRO A 167 -17.46 -21.52 -3.86
N ASP A 168 -16.88 -22.34 -4.74
CA ASP A 168 -15.92 -23.39 -4.39
C ASP A 168 -14.51 -22.84 -4.04
N VAL A 169 -14.29 -21.54 -4.24
CA VAL A 169 -13.04 -20.83 -3.91
C VAL A 169 -13.22 -19.97 -2.68
N LEU A 170 -14.32 -19.22 -2.59
CA LEU A 170 -14.57 -18.27 -1.51
C LEU A 170 -16.03 -18.33 -1.05
N ARG A 171 -16.24 -18.47 0.25
CA ARG A 171 -17.55 -18.37 0.90
C ARG A 171 -17.63 -17.08 1.71
N THR A 172 -18.80 -16.45 1.71
CA THR A 172 -19.11 -15.34 2.61
C THR A 172 -20.09 -15.76 3.68
N GLU A 173 -19.96 -15.21 4.88
CA GLU A 173 -20.90 -15.39 5.98
C GLU A 173 -21.22 -14.03 6.60
N ARG A 174 -22.51 -13.70 6.77
CA ARG A 174 -22.91 -12.45 7.42
C ARG A 174 -22.99 -12.65 8.92
N SER A 175 -22.48 -11.70 9.69
CA SER A 175 -22.64 -11.69 11.13
C SER A 175 -24.11 -11.54 11.51
N GLU A 176 -24.56 -12.31 12.50
CA GLU A 176 -25.91 -12.16 13.07
C GLU A 176 -26.01 -10.92 13.98
N TYR A 177 -24.87 -10.40 14.45
CA TYR A 177 -24.79 -9.35 15.48
C TYR A 177 -24.32 -8.00 14.93
N SER A 178 -23.90 -7.95 13.66
CA SER A 178 -23.36 -6.75 13.02
C SER A 178 -23.50 -6.81 11.50
N ASP A 179 -23.26 -5.70 10.82
CA ASP A 179 -23.19 -5.67 9.35
C ASP A 179 -21.90 -6.30 8.78
N ALA A 180 -21.08 -6.95 9.62
CA ALA A 180 -19.82 -7.53 9.19
C ALA A 180 -20.05 -8.74 8.26
N VAL A 181 -19.22 -8.83 7.23
CA VAL A 181 -19.13 -9.99 6.33
C VAL A 181 -17.81 -10.69 6.60
N PHE A 182 -17.87 -11.97 6.91
CA PHE A 182 -16.71 -12.85 7.04
C PHE A 182 -16.45 -13.56 5.72
N TYR A 183 -15.17 -13.72 5.38
CA TYR A 183 -14.71 -14.34 4.15
C TYR A 183 -13.92 -15.59 4.47
N TYR A 184 -14.25 -16.72 3.83
CA TYR A 184 -13.62 -18.01 4.07
C TYR A 184 -13.14 -18.61 2.76
N ALA A 185 -11.82 -18.67 2.58
CA ALA A 185 -11.22 -19.40 1.48
C ALA A 185 -11.53 -20.90 1.67
N GLN A 186 -12.19 -21.49 0.68
CA GLN A 186 -12.64 -22.87 0.73
C GLN A 186 -11.47 -23.85 0.68
N GLN A 187 -11.67 -25.04 1.24
CA GLN A 187 -10.70 -26.13 1.20
C GLN A 187 -10.35 -26.48 -0.25
N LEU A 188 -9.09 -26.87 -0.52
CA LEU A 188 -8.72 -27.40 -1.83
C LEU A 188 -9.47 -28.72 -2.11
N PRO A 189 -9.84 -29.01 -3.37
CA PRO A 189 -10.49 -30.28 -3.70
C PRO A 189 -9.56 -31.45 -3.35
N GLU A 190 -10.16 -32.56 -2.93
CA GLU A 190 -9.44 -33.84 -2.80
C GLU A 190 -9.06 -34.33 -4.20
N ASN A 191 -7.79 -34.70 -4.39
CA ASN A 191 -7.26 -35.23 -5.66
C ASN A 191 -7.61 -36.71 -5.84
#